data_AF-A0A371H5U0-F1
#
_entry.id   AF-A0A371H5U0-F1
#
_cell.length_a   1.000
_cell.length_b   1.000
_cell.length_c   1.000
_cell.angle_alpha   90.00
_cell.angle_beta   90.00
_cell.angle_gamma   90.00
#
_symmetry.space_group_name_H-M   'P 1'
#
loop_
_entity.id
_entity.type
_entity.pdbx_description
1 polymer ?
#
loop_
_entity_poly.entity_id
_entity_poly.type
_entity_poly.pdbx_seq_one_letter_code
_entity_poly.pdbx_strand_id
1 'polypeptide(L)'
;MASIPNLLLLFLTFFTTFIVPVAPQACNSYTFSNDVKYAACQDLRVLESSLHWNYEASSSVVDVAFNKANAKDSSWIAWAINPTSKGMVGSQAFVAVHKSDGSIKAYTSPITSYNTMLQDDNLTFPVYNVSAFFINNHMFIFASFQLPANRTLVNHVWQEGLVSDDGTLSSHSFSQSNLQSFGTLDFLSGKVSKTDGEVNSSGMLRNVHGILNTISWGILMPIGVMLARYLKILDGVGPTWFHLHRACQSIAFLIGIAGFGTGLYIGNHYKIHNASHRCVGITIMCLAFIQVCDATCLRAKKDDKYRIIWNIFHYMVGYATIALSMWNVLKGFDIVDAHNFWKNSYVSIIISLIMILVILEVITWIWECNKKRLNKVSGTSSLRSTTGIGHMIFTI
;
A
#
# COMPACT_ATOMS: atom_id res chain seq x y z
N MET A 1 21.62 -27.46 -27.00
CA MET A 1 20.26 -27.82 -26.55
C MET A 1 20.23 -27.71 -25.04
N ALA A 2 19.76 -26.58 -24.49
CA ALA A 2 19.43 -26.52 -23.07
C ALA A 2 18.12 -27.29 -22.88
N SER A 3 18.09 -28.22 -21.94
CA SER A 3 16.90 -29.03 -21.66
C SER A 3 15.77 -28.12 -21.16
N ILE A 4 14.59 -28.28 -21.76
CA ILE A 4 13.31 -27.61 -21.43
C ILE A 4 13.03 -27.47 -19.91
N PRO A 5 13.40 -28.40 -19.00
CA PRO A 5 13.23 -28.20 -17.56
C PRO A 5 13.99 -27.00 -16.96
N ASN A 6 15.13 -26.57 -17.53
CA ASN A 6 15.91 -25.46 -16.99
C ASN A 6 15.26 -24.09 -17.21
N LEU A 7 14.41 -23.94 -18.24
CA LEU A 7 13.72 -22.67 -18.52
C LEU A 7 12.51 -22.46 -17.59
N LEU A 8 11.86 -23.54 -17.17
CA LEU A 8 10.79 -23.54 -16.16
C LEU A 8 11.33 -23.27 -14.75
N LEU A 9 12.52 -23.80 -14.43
CA LEU A 9 13.17 -23.57 -13.14
C LEU A 9 13.70 -22.13 -13.01
N LEU A 10 14.14 -21.51 -14.10
CA LEU A 10 14.55 -20.10 -14.14
C LEU A 10 13.39 -19.13 -13.87
N PHE A 11 12.15 -19.55 -14.16
CA PHE A 11 10.94 -18.73 -13.95
C PHE A 11 10.51 -18.65 -12.48
N LEU A 12 11.01 -19.55 -11.62
CA LEU A 12 10.61 -19.70 -10.22
C LEU A 12 11.56 -19.04 -9.21
N THR A 13 12.78 -18.66 -9.60
CA THR A 13 13.85 -18.29 -8.64
C THR A 13 14.15 -16.80 -8.51
N PHE A 14 13.41 -15.90 -9.16
CA PHE A 14 13.79 -14.46 -9.21
C PHE A 14 13.08 -13.52 -8.21
N PHE A 15 12.38 -14.04 -7.20
CA PHE A 15 11.68 -13.20 -6.21
C PHE A 15 12.08 -13.54 -4.77
N THR A 16 13.24 -13.07 -4.31
CA THR A 16 13.47 -12.78 -2.89
C THR A 16 14.71 -11.88 -2.71
N THR A 17 14.51 -10.57 -2.63
CA THR A 17 15.44 -9.67 -1.94
C THR A 17 14.68 -8.97 -0.83
N PHE A 18 14.95 -9.36 0.42
CA PHE A 18 14.48 -8.64 1.61
C PHE A 18 15.53 -7.60 1.98
N ILE A 19 15.12 -6.33 1.96
CA ILE A 19 15.86 -5.24 2.60
C ILE A 19 15.47 -5.26 4.08
N VAL A 20 16.43 -5.41 4.97
CA VAL A 20 16.23 -5.30 6.42
C VAL A 20 16.30 -3.81 6.80
N PRO A 21 15.24 -3.20 7.33
CA PRO A 21 15.34 -1.83 7.87
C PRO A 21 16.12 -1.83 9.19
N VAL A 22 16.92 -0.80 9.39
CA VAL A 22 17.63 -0.50 10.65
C VAL A 22 16.58 -0.14 11.72
N ALA A 23 16.63 -0.79 12.87
CA ALA A 23 15.71 -0.53 13.98
C ALA A 23 16.14 0.73 14.77
N PRO A 24 15.21 1.63 15.13
CA PRO A 24 15.50 2.76 16.02
C PRO A 24 15.80 2.30 17.46
N GLN A 25 16.50 3.16 18.20
CA GLN A 25 16.93 2.93 19.58
C GLN A 25 15.74 2.94 20.56
N ALA A 26 15.69 1.97 21.47
CA ALA A 26 14.57 1.79 22.39
C ALA A 26 14.48 2.88 23.47
N CYS A 27 13.26 3.32 23.79
CA CYS A 27 13.00 4.45 24.68
C CYS A 27 13.58 4.31 26.10
N ASN A 28 13.76 3.08 26.59
CA ASN A 28 14.37 2.80 27.89
C ASN A 28 15.84 3.24 28.02
N SER A 29 16.49 3.62 26.91
CA SER A 29 17.87 4.07 26.89
C SER A 29 18.03 5.61 26.96
N TYR A 30 16.94 6.37 26.89
CA TYR A 30 17.00 7.83 26.97
C TYR A 30 17.09 8.29 28.42
N THR A 31 18.13 9.07 28.76
CA THR A 31 18.32 9.64 30.10
C THR A 31 17.95 11.12 30.06
N PHE A 32 16.90 11.51 30.79
CA PHE A 32 16.51 12.92 30.90
C PHE A 32 17.52 13.68 31.77
N SER A 33 17.84 14.91 31.38
CA SER A 33 18.61 15.82 32.21
C SER A 33 17.79 16.21 33.45
N ASN A 34 18.43 16.31 34.62
CA ASN A 34 17.86 16.60 35.95
C ASN A 34 17.29 15.40 36.75
N ASP A 35 17.75 14.17 36.53
CA ASP A 35 17.37 12.98 37.33
C ASP A 35 15.86 12.65 37.37
N VAL A 36 15.06 13.22 36.47
CA VAL A 36 13.63 12.89 36.35
C VAL A 36 13.50 11.46 35.84
N LYS A 37 13.10 10.56 36.73
CA LYS A 37 12.84 9.14 36.42
C LYS A 37 11.37 8.94 36.12
N TYR A 38 11.09 8.43 34.92
CA TYR A 38 9.77 7.95 34.54
C TYR A 38 9.67 6.44 34.77
N ALA A 39 8.59 6.01 35.41
CA ALA A 39 8.33 4.63 35.77
C ALA A 39 7.96 3.77 34.55
N ALA A 40 7.34 4.39 33.54
CA ALA A 40 6.93 3.73 32.31
C ALA A 40 7.37 4.51 31.07
N CYS A 41 7.60 3.78 29.98
CA CYS A 41 7.98 4.32 28.69
C CYS A 41 7.50 3.46 27.54
N GLN A 42 7.20 4.08 26.40
CA GLN A 42 6.88 3.40 25.15
C GLN A 42 7.38 4.18 23.92
N ASP A 43 8.04 3.47 23.00
CA ASP A 43 8.23 3.94 21.62
C ASP A 43 6.91 3.90 20.85
N LEU A 44 6.49 5.04 20.32
CA LEU A 44 5.30 5.15 19.48
C LEU A 44 5.62 4.67 18.06
N ARG A 45 4.61 4.13 17.37
CA ARG A 45 4.81 3.37 16.14
C ARG A 45 5.27 4.20 14.94
N VAL A 46 5.01 5.50 14.97
CA VAL A 46 5.14 6.40 13.84
C VAL A 46 5.63 7.75 14.33
N LEU A 47 6.20 8.52 13.40
CA LEU A 47 6.77 9.85 13.64
C LEU A 47 7.95 9.84 14.62
N GLU A 48 8.70 8.75 14.76
CA GLU A 48 9.94 8.68 15.58
C GLU A 48 9.74 9.30 16.98
N SER A 49 8.61 8.97 17.60
CA SER A 49 8.16 9.58 18.84
C SER A 49 8.20 8.57 19.99
N SER A 50 8.48 9.03 21.20
CA SER A 50 8.40 8.22 22.41
C SER A 50 7.60 8.95 23.49
N LEU A 51 7.00 8.19 24.39
CA LEU A 51 6.22 8.70 25.51
C LEU A 51 6.73 8.07 26.80
N HIS A 52 7.01 8.90 27.80
CA HIS A 52 7.41 8.49 29.14
C HIS A 52 6.43 9.07 30.14
N TRP A 53 6.11 8.34 31.20
CA TRP A 53 5.16 8.84 32.20
C TRP A 53 5.34 8.25 33.60
N ASN A 54 4.84 9.02 34.56
CA ASN A 54 4.55 8.61 35.94
C ASN A 54 3.05 8.80 36.19
N TYR A 55 2.45 7.92 36.97
CA TYR A 55 1.05 8.01 37.35
C TYR A 55 0.89 7.88 38.86
N GLU A 56 0.30 8.88 39.50
CA GLU A 56 0.00 8.91 40.93
C GLU A 56 -1.48 8.55 41.14
N ALA A 57 -1.72 7.32 41.62
CA ALA A 57 -3.07 6.77 41.75
C ALA A 57 -3.93 7.51 42.78
N SER A 58 -3.32 8.10 43.82
CA SER A 58 -4.05 8.80 44.89
C SER A 58 -4.68 10.12 44.43
N SER A 59 -4.03 10.82 43.50
CA SER A 59 -4.46 12.12 42.97
C SER A 59 -4.96 12.07 41.52
N SER A 60 -4.80 10.93 40.85
CA SER A 60 -5.03 10.76 39.41
C SER A 60 -4.19 11.72 38.55
N VAL A 61 -3.02 12.10 39.05
CA VAL A 61 -2.09 13.00 38.36
C VAL A 61 -1.11 12.19 37.51
N VAL A 62 -0.87 12.68 36.31
CA VAL A 62 0.09 12.14 35.35
C VAL A 62 1.15 13.17 35.07
N ASP A 63 2.41 12.76 35.19
CA ASP A 63 3.54 13.48 34.62
C ASP A 63 3.99 12.77 33.36
N VAL A 64 4.07 13.49 32.25
CA VAL A 64 4.42 12.96 30.92
C VAL A 64 5.63 13.69 30.37
N ALA A 65 6.50 12.95 29.68
CA ALA A 65 7.43 13.48 28.69
C ALA A 65 7.14 12.84 27.33
N PHE A 66 6.66 13.64 26.38
CA PHE A 66 6.58 13.27 24.98
C PHE A 66 7.85 13.75 24.26
N ASN A 67 8.44 12.89 23.46
CA ASN A 67 9.67 13.15 22.72
C ASN A 67 9.43 12.90 21.23
N LYS A 68 9.88 13.82 20.39
CA LYS A 68 10.00 13.67 18.94
C LYS A 68 11.47 13.75 18.57
N ALA A 69 12.04 12.64 18.11
CA ALA A 69 13.37 12.62 17.52
C ALA A 69 13.35 13.21 16.10
N ASN A 70 14.50 13.67 15.61
CA ASN A 70 14.64 14.26 14.26
C ASN A 70 13.61 15.37 13.95
N ALA A 71 13.24 16.15 14.97
CA ALA A 71 12.39 17.32 14.79
C ALA A 71 13.14 18.37 13.96
N LYS A 72 12.40 19.02 13.04
CA LYS A 72 12.97 20.05 12.17
C LYS A 72 13.12 21.37 12.91
N ASP A 73 14.04 22.20 12.45
CA ASP A 73 14.06 23.62 12.80
C ASP A 73 12.78 24.29 12.27
N SER A 74 12.24 25.24 13.03
CA SER A 74 10.95 25.89 12.74
C SER A 74 9.80 24.89 12.60
N SER A 75 9.54 24.13 13.66
CA SER A 75 8.52 23.07 13.68
C SER A 75 7.70 23.08 14.97
N TRP A 76 6.52 22.47 14.92
CA TRP A 76 5.70 22.23 16.09
C TRP A 76 5.44 20.75 16.25
N ILE A 77 5.31 20.31 17.50
CA ILE A 77 4.84 18.98 17.85
C ILE A 77 3.65 19.10 18.79
N ALA A 78 2.76 18.12 18.74
CA ALA A 78 1.65 18.03 19.67
C ALA A 78 1.44 16.59 20.12
N TRP A 79 1.18 16.42 21.40
CA TRP A 79 0.65 15.18 21.97
C TRP A 79 -0.64 15.50 22.70
N ALA A 80 -1.67 14.68 22.53
CA ALA A 80 -3.00 15.00 23.03
C ALA A 80 -3.72 13.76 23.55
N ILE A 81 -4.58 13.99 24.54
CA ILE A 81 -5.55 13.00 25.02
C ILE A 81 -6.91 13.33 24.44
N ASN A 82 -7.62 12.32 23.93
CA ASN A 82 -9.00 12.47 23.52
C ASN A 82 -9.94 11.73 24.48
N PRO A 83 -10.64 12.47 25.38
CA PRO A 83 -11.55 11.85 26.34
C PRO A 83 -12.90 11.44 25.74
N THR A 84 -13.23 11.90 24.51
CA THR A 84 -14.57 11.74 23.92
C THR A 84 -14.60 10.86 22.68
N SER A 85 -13.50 10.78 21.93
CA SER A 85 -13.39 10.04 20.67
C SER A 85 -12.00 9.39 20.53
N LYS A 86 -11.75 8.73 19.38
CA LYS A 86 -10.45 8.10 19.05
C LYS A 86 -9.61 8.93 18.07
N GLY A 87 -10.15 10.05 17.57
CA GLY A 87 -9.56 10.82 16.46
C GLY A 87 -9.00 12.18 16.89
N MET A 88 -8.72 13.03 15.91
CA MET A 88 -8.21 14.40 16.14
C MET A 88 -9.24 15.31 16.83
N VAL A 89 -10.51 15.26 16.40
CA VAL A 89 -11.56 16.11 16.96
C VAL A 89 -11.98 15.60 18.34
N GLY A 90 -12.02 16.51 19.31
CA GLY A 90 -12.24 16.25 20.72
C GLY A 90 -10.94 16.14 21.54
N SER A 91 -9.78 16.16 20.89
CA SER A 91 -8.48 16.04 21.56
C SER A 91 -8.14 17.28 22.39
N GLN A 92 -7.52 17.04 23.53
CA GLN A 92 -7.01 18.03 24.47
C GLN A 92 -5.49 17.99 24.37
N ALA A 93 -4.90 18.94 23.64
CA ALA A 93 -3.51 18.86 23.19
C ALA A 93 -2.56 19.66 24.07
N PHE A 94 -1.35 19.12 24.22
CA PHE A 94 -0.16 19.82 24.67
C PHE A 94 0.70 20.07 23.43
N VAL A 95 1.09 21.32 23.22
CA VAL A 95 1.75 21.78 21.99
C VAL A 95 3.10 22.37 22.37
N ALA A 96 4.14 22.02 21.61
CA ALA A 96 5.41 22.71 21.61
C ALA A 96 5.67 23.30 20.23
N VAL A 97 6.11 24.56 20.20
CA VAL A 97 6.44 25.31 18.99
C VAL A 97 7.87 25.79 19.12
N HIS A 98 8.74 25.33 18.22
CA HIS A 98 10.12 25.79 18.08
C HIS A 98 10.23 26.64 16.81
N LYS A 99 10.70 27.88 16.94
CA LYS A 99 10.83 28.82 15.83
C LYS A 99 12.26 28.91 15.33
N SER A 100 12.45 29.47 14.14
CA SER A 100 13.76 29.69 13.51
C SER A 100 14.70 30.61 14.30
N ASP A 101 14.16 31.46 15.19
CA ASP A 101 14.92 32.30 16.11
C ASP A 101 15.46 31.54 17.35
N GLY A 102 15.20 30.24 17.43
CA GLY A 102 15.58 29.37 18.55
C GLY A 102 14.64 29.46 19.75
N SER A 103 13.58 30.28 19.68
CA SER A 103 12.58 30.33 20.75
C SER A 103 11.73 29.07 20.77
N ILE A 104 11.40 28.61 21.97
CA ILE A 104 10.48 27.50 22.20
C ILE A 104 9.35 27.92 23.13
N LYS A 105 8.12 27.59 22.74
CA LYS A 105 6.92 27.84 23.54
C LYS A 105 6.15 26.53 23.72
N ALA A 106 5.71 26.28 24.95
CA ALA A 106 4.80 25.18 25.27
C ALA A 106 3.48 25.73 25.80
N TYR A 107 2.36 25.13 25.40
CA TYR A 107 1.02 25.55 25.83
C TYR A 107 -0.02 24.47 25.55
N THR A 108 -1.27 24.71 25.92
CA THR A 108 -2.39 23.78 25.72
C THR A 108 -3.33 24.24 24.61
N SER A 109 -3.97 23.29 23.93
CA SER A 109 -4.92 23.61 22.86
C SER A 109 -6.06 22.59 22.76
N PRO A 110 -7.32 22.99 22.95
CA PRO A 110 -8.48 22.14 22.70
C PRO A 110 -8.79 22.05 21.19
N ILE A 111 -8.90 20.83 20.67
CA ILE A 111 -9.12 20.57 19.25
C ILE A 111 -10.58 20.23 18.99
N THR A 112 -11.36 21.25 18.59
CA THR A 112 -12.81 21.11 18.36
C THR A 112 -13.18 20.87 16.90
N SER A 113 -12.26 21.09 15.95
CA SER A 113 -12.50 20.88 14.52
C SER A 113 -11.20 20.58 13.75
N TYR A 114 -11.34 20.15 12.48
CA TYR A 114 -10.20 19.97 11.57
C TYR A 114 -9.55 21.28 11.12
N ASN A 115 -10.23 22.42 11.27
CA ASN A 115 -9.70 23.75 10.92
C ASN A 115 -9.01 24.43 12.12
N THR A 116 -8.43 23.64 13.02
CA THR A 116 -7.71 24.16 14.19
C THR A 116 -6.45 24.90 13.78
N MET A 117 -6.17 26.00 14.49
CA MET A 117 -4.89 26.72 14.40
C MET A 117 -3.98 26.43 15.62
N LEU A 118 -4.30 25.38 16.39
CA LEU A 118 -3.65 25.07 17.68
C LEU A 118 -3.62 26.31 18.59
N GLN A 119 -4.79 26.92 18.80
CA GLN A 119 -4.93 28.13 19.62
C GLN A 119 -4.62 27.83 21.07
N ASP A 120 -3.94 28.77 21.73
CA ASP A 120 -3.58 28.69 23.15
C ASP A 120 -4.83 28.89 24.01
N ASP A 121 -5.29 27.81 24.62
CA ASP A 121 -6.49 27.80 25.45
C ASP A 121 -6.48 26.64 26.45
N ASN A 122 -7.32 26.72 27.47
CA ASN A 122 -7.38 25.75 28.57
C ASN A 122 -8.01 24.43 28.13
N LEU A 123 -7.52 23.33 28.73
CA LEU A 123 -8.09 21.99 28.53
C LEU A 123 -9.30 21.77 29.44
N THR A 124 -10.10 20.75 29.11
CA THR A 124 -11.28 20.36 29.90
C THR A 124 -10.94 19.73 31.26
N PHE A 125 -9.67 19.48 31.55
CA PHE A 125 -9.18 18.91 32.79
C PHE A 125 -8.02 19.74 33.36
N PRO A 126 -7.75 19.69 34.68
CA PRO A 126 -6.69 20.47 35.31
C PRO A 126 -5.31 20.15 34.73
N VAL A 127 -4.56 21.19 34.39
CA VAL A 127 -3.16 21.14 33.96
C VAL A 127 -2.33 21.95 34.95
N TYR A 128 -1.33 21.32 35.55
CA TYR A 128 -0.48 21.93 36.58
C TYR A 128 0.80 22.51 35.99
N ASN A 129 1.35 21.89 34.94
CA ASN A 129 2.57 22.33 34.30
C ASN A 129 2.58 21.91 32.83
N VAL A 130 3.07 22.79 31.95
CA VAL A 130 3.47 22.46 30.58
C VAL A 130 4.77 23.18 30.27
N SER A 131 5.76 22.46 29.76
CA SER A 131 7.02 23.02 29.29
C SER A 131 7.56 22.24 28.10
N ALA A 132 8.51 22.81 27.37
CA ALA A 132 9.12 22.18 26.22
C ALA A 132 10.58 22.56 26.10
N PHE A 133 11.37 21.68 25.50
CA PHE A 133 12.76 21.94 25.17
C PHE A 133 13.13 21.34 23.82
N PHE A 134 14.11 21.95 23.17
CA PHE A 134 14.68 21.47 21.92
C PHE A 134 16.18 21.30 22.10
N ILE A 135 16.69 20.09 21.91
CA ILE A 135 18.12 19.78 22.04
C ILE A 135 18.49 18.64 21.10
N ASN A 136 19.61 18.76 20.39
CA ASN A 136 20.13 17.71 19.48
C ASN A 136 19.08 17.19 18.46
N ASN A 137 18.24 18.06 17.90
CA ASN A 137 17.11 17.70 17.01
C ASN A 137 16.02 16.84 17.68
N HIS A 138 15.98 16.80 19.00
CA HIS A 138 14.86 16.26 19.74
C HIS A 138 14.02 17.40 20.30
N MET A 139 12.72 17.33 20.07
CA MET A 139 11.75 18.24 20.67
C MET A 139 10.92 17.49 21.69
N PHE A 140 10.76 18.09 22.86
CA PHE A 140 10.06 17.46 23.96
C PHE A 140 8.94 18.34 24.48
N ILE A 141 7.87 17.68 24.94
CA ILE A 141 6.81 18.28 25.74
C ILE A 141 6.82 17.58 27.09
N PHE A 142 6.93 18.37 28.16
CA PHE A 142 6.63 17.93 29.51
C PHE A 142 5.26 18.47 29.92
N ALA A 143 4.44 17.62 30.53
CA ALA A 143 3.15 18.03 31.05
C ALA A 143 2.85 17.32 32.37
N SER A 144 2.24 18.04 33.30
CA SER A 144 1.65 17.50 34.53
C SER A 144 0.19 17.88 34.58
N PHE A 145 -0.70 16.89 34.65
CA PHE A 145 -2.15 17.12 34.54
C PHE A 145 -2.95 16.01 35.25
N GLN A 146 -4.20 16.31 35.57
CA GLN A 146 -5.11 15.37 36.19
C GLN A 146 -5.97 14.64 35.14
N LEU A 147 -6.07 13.32 35.23
CA LEU A 147 -6.85 12.53 34.28
C LEU A 147 -8.36 12.80 34.41
N PRO A 148 -9.09 12.93 33.29
CA PRO A 148 -10.52 13.11 33.32
C PRO A 148 -11.26 11.85 33.80
N ALA A 149 -12.27 12.04 34.64
CA ALA A 149 -13.22 11.00 35.08
C ALA A 149 -12.61 9.76 35.77
N ASN A 150 -11.45 9.90 36.44
CA ASN A 150 -10.73 8.81 37.13
C ASN A 150 -10.48 7.57 36.26
N ARG A 151 -10.32 7.75 34.94
CA ARG A 151 -9.99 6.66 34.00
C ARG A 151 -8.52 6.72 33.64
N THR A 152 -7.83 5.59 33.79
CA THR A 152 -6.42 5.44 33.42
C THR A 152 -6.24 5.11 31.95
N LEU A 153 -7.28 4.57 31.31
CA LEU A 153 -7.34 4.25 29.88
C LEU A 153 -7.85 5.45 29.08
N VAL A 154 -7.00 5.99 28.22
CA VAL A 154 -7.33 7.13 27.35
C VAL A 154 -6.98 6.85 25.90
N ASN A 155 -7.69 7.50 24.98
CA ASN A 155 -7.21 7.61 23.60
C ASN A 155 -6.21 8.75 23.53
N HIS A 156 -5.14 8.57 22.77
CA HIS A 156 -4.18 9.63 22.51
C HIS A 156 -3.89 9.78 21.01
N VAL A 157 -3.43 10.97 20.63
CA VAL A 157 -2.96 11.28 19.27
C VAL A 157 -1.69 12.12 19.38
N TRP A 158 -0.82 12.03 18.39
CA TRP A 158 0.36 12.89 18.31
C TRP A 158 0.59 13.36 16.88
N GLN A 159 1.17 14.54 16.70
CA GLN A 159 1.46 15.09 15.37
C GLN A 159 2.68 15.99 15.38
N GLU A 160 3.18 16.24 14.17
CA GLU A 160 4.19 17.25 13.89
C GLU A 160 3.80 18.09 12.67
N GLY A 161 4.27 19.33 12.62
CA GLY A 161 4.09 20.22 11.47
C GLY A 161 5.14 21.33 11.45
N LEU A 162 5.11 22.15 10.39
CA LEU A 162 6.04 23.25 10.20
C LEU A 162 5.49 24.56 10.76
N VAL A 163 6.41 25.44 11.15
CA VAL A 163 6.11 26.83 11.55
C VAL A 163 6.60 27.73 10.44
N SER A 164 5.69 28.54 9.91
CA SER A 164 5.97 29.56 8.89
C SER A 164 6.76 30.74 9.49
N ASP A 165 7.40 31.53 8.63
CA ASP A 165 8.25 32.66 9.05
C ASP A 165 7.47 33.74 9.84
N ASP A 166 6.16 33.86 9.59
CA ASP A 166 5.25 34.75 10.31
C ASP A 166 4.78 34.17 11.67
N GLY A 167 5.23 32.96 12.02
CA GLY A 167 4.85 32.23 13.23
C GLY A 167 3.57 31.39 13.07
N THR A 168 2.98 31.33 11.88
CA THR A 168 1.77 30.52 11.64
C THR A 168 2.09 29.02 11.64
N LEU A 169 1.25 28.24 12.31
CA LEU A 169 1.40 26.78 12.38
C LEU A 169 0.74 26.14 11.15
N SER A 170 1.55 25.50 10.31
CA SER A 170 1.05 24.77 9.15
C SER A 170 0.35 23.48 9.58
N SER A 171 -0.62 23.03 8.79
CA SER A 171 -1.26 21.73 8.98
C SER A 171 -0.21 20.61 8.99
N HIS A 172 -0.38 19.62 9.87
CA HIS A 172 0.43 18.41 9.81
C HIS A 172 0.25 17.70 8.46
N SER A 173 1.23 16.89 8.08
CA SER A 173 1.16 16.10 6.85
C SER A 173 0.01 15.08 6.89
N PHE A 174 -0.53 14.71 5.73
CA PHE A 174 -1.51 13.63 5.59
C PHE A 174 -0.86 12.28 5.20
N SER A 175 0.46 12.17 5.38
CA SER A 175 1.18 10.93 5.13
C SER A 175 0.67 9.80 6.04
N GLN A 176 0.92 8.56 5.65
CA GLN A 176 0.49 7.39 6.40
C GLN A 176 0.93 7.42 7.86
N SER A 177 2.15 7.87 8.17
CA SER A 177 2.65 7.96 9.54
C SER A 177 1.82 8.95 10.37
N ASN A 178 1.43 10.10 9.80
CA ASN A 178 0.56 11.05 10.48
C ASN A 178 -0.85 10.48 10.67
N LEU A 179 -1.42 9.81 9.67
CA LEU A 179 -2.76 9.22 9.77
C LEU A 179 -2.83 8.01 10.72
N GLN A 180 -1.69 7.39 11.05
CA GLN A 180 -1.57 6.29 12.01
C GLN A 180 -1.15 6.74 13.41
N SER A 181 -1.05 8.05 13.62
CA SER A 181 -0.50 8.67 14.82
C SER A 181 -1.54 8.80 15.95
N PHE A 182 -2.12 7.65 16.33
CA PHE A 182 -3.13 7.52 17.37
C PHE A 182 -3.04 6.15 18.05
N GLY A 183 -3.62 6.05 19.24
CA GLY A 183 -3.61 4.81 20.02
C GLY A 183 -4.40 4.91 21.31
N THR A 184 -4.31 3.86 22.12
CA THR A 184 -4.86 3.84 23.47
C THR A 184 -3.74 3.64 24.47
N LEU A 185 -3.74 4.45 25.51
CA LEU A 185 -2.74 4.47 26.56
C LEU A 185 -3.43 4.19 27.89
N ASP A 186 -2.93 3.20 28.63
CA ASP A 186 -3.31 2.97 30.01
C ASP A 186 -2.19 3.40 30.95
N PHE A 187 -2.42 4.50 31.66
CA PHE A 187 -1.45 5.08 32.59
C PHE A 187 -1.11 4.16 33.77
N LEU A 188 -2.01 3.23 34.14
CA LEU A 188 -1.81 2.32 35.27
C LEU A 188 -0.96 1.09 34.91
N SER A 189 -1.29 0.42 33.80
CA SER A 189 -0.59 -0.82 33.42
C SER A 189 0.79 -0.58 32.79
N GLY A 190 1.15 0.69 32.52
CA GLY A 190 2.41 1.03 31.87
C GLY A 190 2.46 0.61 30.39
N LYS A 191 1.31 0.26 29.79
CA LYS A 191 1.22 -0.25 28.42
C LYS A 191 0.44 0.70 27.52
N VAL A 192 1.02 1.00 26.36
CA VAL A 192 0.27 1.49 25.20
C VAL A 192 -0.20 0.27 24.42
N SER A 193 -1.47 -0.08 24.59
CA SER A 193 -2.06 -1.20 23.87
C SER A 193 -2.58 -0.74 22.51
N LYS A 194 -2.66 -1.66 21.55
CA LYS A 194 -3.60 -1.49 20.43
C LYS A 194 -4.98 -1.28 21.05
N THR A 195 -5.80 -0.41 20.46
CA THR A 195 -7.24 -0.59 20.59
C THR A 195 -7.55 -2.03 20.17
N ASP A 196 -7.79 -2.93 21.12
CA ASP A 196 -8.38 -4.26 20.88
C ASP A 196 -9.89 -4.14 20.56
N GLY A 197 -10.26 -3.05 19.90
CA GLY A 197 -11.60 -2.72 19.44
C GLY A 197 -11.46 -1.88 18.18
N GLU A 198 -11.57 -2.58 17.05
CA GLU A 198 -11.32 -2.17 15.66
C GLU A 198 -9.84 -1.98 15.30
N VAL A 199 -9.25 -3.02 14.69
CA VAL A 199 -8.31 -2.86 13.58
C VAL A 199 -8.79 -1.68 12.73
N ASN A 200 -7.90 -0.81 12.24
CA ASN A 200 -8.25 0.15 11.18
C ASN A 200 -8.72 -0.66 9.96
N SER A 201 -9.98 -1.09 10.00
CA SER A 201 -10.61 -2.08 9.15
C SER A 201 -10.65 -1.54 7.73
N SER A 202 -10.85 -0.23 7.59
CA SER A 202 -10.70 0.49 6.33
C SER A 202 -9.28 0.41 5.76
N GLY A 203 -8.23 0.66 6.57
CA GLY A 203 -6.83 0.61 6.14
C GLY A 203 -6.37 -0.81 5.81
N MET A 204 -6.69 -1.77 6.67
CA MET A 204 -6.40 -3.19 6.42
C MET A 204 -7.13 -3.68 5.17
N LEU A 205 -8.41 -3.34 5.01
CA LEU A 205 -9.20 -3.76 3.84
C LEU A 205 -8.70 -3.09 2.55
N ARG A 206 -8.25 -1.83 2.60
CA ARG A 206 -7.58 -1.15 1.48
C ARG A 206 -6.28 -1.86 1.11
N ASN A 207 -5.48 -2.28 2.08
CA ASN A 207 -4.26 -3.06 1.84
C ASN A 207 -4.58 -4.43 1.22
N VAL A 208 -5.56 -5.15 1.76
CA VAL A 208 -6.03 -6.44 1.21
C VAL A 208 -6.55 -6.27 -0.22
N HIS A 209 -7.37 -5.24 -0.47
CA HIS A 209 -7.85 -4.89 -1.80
C HIS A 209 -6.68 -4.64 -2.77
N GLY A 210 -5.71 -3.81 -2.38
CA GLY A 210 -4.53 -3.53 -3.18
C GLY A 210 -3.69 -4.77 -3.50
N ILE A 211 -3.41 -5.62 -2.51
CA ILE A 211 -2.63 -6.85 -2.67
C ILE A 211 -3.33 -7.83 -3.61
N LEU A 212 -4.61 -8.14 -3.35
CA LEU A 212 -5.39 -9.09 -4.16
C LEU A 212 -5.45 -8.65 -5.62
N ASN A 213 -5.74 -7.38 -5.88
CA ASN A 213 -5.87 -6.87 -7.25
C ASN A 213 -4.51 -6.71 -7.96
N THR A 214 -3.44 -6.38 -7.24
CA THR A 214 -2.09 -6.33 -7.83
C THR A 214 -1.63 -7.71 -8.26
N ILE A 215 -1.80 -8.73 -7.41
CA ILE A 215 -1.42 -10.11 -7.74
C ILE A 215 -2.28 -10.65 -8.88
N SER A 216 -3.60 -10.48 -8.81
CA SER A 216 -4.54 -10.96 -9.82
C SER A 216 -4.40 -10.21 -11.15
N TRP A 217 -4.80 -8.94 -11.19
CA TRP A 217 -4.96 -8.15 -12.40
C TRP A 217 -3.63 -7.58 -12.89
N GLY A 218 -2.74 -7.23 -11.96
CA GLY A 218 -1.46 -6.61 -12.27
C GLY A 218 -0.35 -7.58 -12.70
N ILE A 219 -0.41 -8.85 -12.27
CA ILE A 219 0.70 -9.82 -12.44
C ILE A 219 0.23 -11.12 -13.11
N LEU A 220 -0.72 -11.84 -12.51
CA LEU A 220 -1.13 -13.15 -13.02
C LEU A 220 -1.84 -13.06 -14.39
N MET A 221 -2.70 -12.06 -14.62
CA MET A 221 -3.37 -11.84 -15.91
C MET A 221 -2.37 -11.69 -17.08
N PRO A 222 -1.34 -10.80 -16.99
CA PRO A 222 -0.25 -10.75 -17.97
C PRO A 222 0.51 -12.06 -18.14
N ILE A 223 0.91 -12.73 -17.04
CA ILE A 223 1.65 -14.00 -17.09
C ILE A 223 0.83 -15.06 -17.84
N GLY A 224 -0.48 -15.16 -17.59
CA GLY A 224 -1.36 -16.08 -18.29
C GLY A 224 -1.35 -15.86 -19.80
N VAL A 225 -1.34 -14.61 -20.27
CA VAL A 225 -1.23 -14.29 -21.70
C VAL A 225 0.14 -14.64 -22.26
N MET A 226 1.23 -14.36 -21.53
CA MET A 226 2.59 -14.74 -21.91
C MET A 226 2.71 -16.26 -22.11
N LEU A 227 2.17 -17.06 -21.18
CA LEU A 227 2.15 -18.52 -21.29
C LEU A 227 1.46 -18.98 -22.56
N ALA A 228 0.31 -18.40 -22.91
CA ALA A 228 -0.40 -18.74 -24.14
C ALA A 228 0.37 -18.35 -25.40
N ARG A 229 1.00 -17.17 -25.42
CA ARG A 229 1.71 -16.66 -26.60
C ARG A 229 2.96 -17.50 -26.90
N TYR A 230 3.81 -17.71 -25.91
CA TYR A 230 5.14 -18.29 -26.15
C TYR A 230 5.17 -19.82 -26.08
N LEU A 231 4.40 -20.46 -25.19
CA LEU A 231 4.39 -21.93 -25.13
C LEU A 231 3.62 -22.57 -26.28
N LYS A 232 2.71 -21.83 -26.93
CA LYS A 232 1.97 -22.30 -28.11
C LYS A 232 2.88 -22.50 -29.33
N ILE A 233 4.00 -21.78 -29.39
CA ILE A 233 4.94 -21.82 -30.52
C ILE A 233 5.87 -23.04 -30.42
N LEU A 234 6.22 -23.48 -29.22
CA LEU A 234 7.17 -24.56 -29.01
C LEU A 234 6.61 -25.92 -29.47
N ASP A 235 7.31 -26.58 -30.40
CA ASP A 235 7.00 -27.95 -30.79
C ASP A 235 7.25 -28.89 -29.59
N GLY A 236 6.26 -29.72 -29.25
CA GLY A 236 6.38 -30.76 -28.20
C GLY A 236 5.59 -30.48 -26.91
N VAL A 237 5.12 -29.26 -26.66
CA VAL A 237 4.28 -28.98 -25.46
C VAL A 237 2.79 -29.27 -25.68
N GLY A 238 2.36 -29.58 -26.91
CA GLY A 238 1.01 -30.05 -27.21
C GLY A 238 -0.10 -29.13 -26.67
N PRO A 239 -1.17 -29.65 -26.04
CA PRO A 239 -2.24 -28.82 -25.47
C PRO A 239 -1.87 -28.15 -24.13
N THR A 240 -0.66 -28.37 -23.61
CA THR A 240 -0.24 -27.91 -22.27
C THR A 240 -0.32 -26.40 -22.11
N TRP A 241 0.08 -25.61 -23.13
CA TRP A 241 -0.02 -24.15 -23.11
C TRP A 241 -1.47 -23.68 -22.84
N PHE A 242 -2.45 -24.40 -23.39
CA PHE A 242 -3.86 -24.06 -23.26
C PHE A 242 -4.36 -24.34 -21.84
N HIS A 243 -3.92 -25.45 -21.24
CA HIS A 243 -4.25 -25.78 -19.85
C HIS A 243 -3.60 -24.82 -18.85
N LEU A 244 -2.32 -24.46 -19.07
CA LEU A 244 -1.60 -23.51 -18.23
C LEU A 244 -2.20 -22.10 -18.30
N HIS A 245 -2.48 -21.61 -19.52
CA HIS A 245 -3.18 -20.34 -19.72
C HIS A 245 -4.52 -20.34 -18.99
N ARG A 246 -5.36 -21.36 -19.24
CA ARG A 246 -6.68 -21.45 -18.61
C ARG A 246 -6.57 -21.48 -17.08
N ALA A 247 -5.68 -22.30 -16.52
CA ALA A 247 -5.51 -22.40 -15.07
C ALA A 247 -5.06 -21.07 -14.46
N CYS A 248 -4.04 -20.43 -15.05
CA CYS A 248 -3.52 -19.14 -14.60
C CYS A 248 -4.61 -18.05 -14.65
N GLN A 249 -5.34 -17.94 -15.78
CA GLN A 249 -6.42 -16.97 -15.94
C GLN A 249 -7.58 -17.23 -14.97
N SER A 250 -7.96 -18.49 -14.74
CA SER A 250 -9.01 -18.83 -13.79
C SER A 250 -8.63 -18.46 -12.35
N ILE A 251 -7.40 -18.75 -11.93
CA ILE A 251 -6.90 -18.39 -10.59
C ILE A 251 -6.88 -16.86 -10.44
N ALA A 252 -6.32 -16.16 -11.43
CA ALA A 252 -6.29 -14.71 -11.44
C ALA A 252 -7.70 -14.13 -11.33
N PHE A 253 -8.65 -14.61 -12.14
CA PHE A 253 -10.03 -14.12 -12.14
C PHE A 253 -10.72 -14.33 -10.80
N LEU A 254 -10.56 -15.49 -10.15
CA LEU A 254 -11.17 -15.77 -8.84
C LEU A 254 -10.62 -14.85 -7.74
N ILE A 255 -9.30 -14.65 -7.69
CA ILE A 255 -8.67 -13.70 -6.76
C ILE A 255 -9.16 -12.27 -7.07
N GLY A 256 -9.31 -11.94 -8.35
CA GLY A 256 -9.78 -10.65 -8.83
C GLY A 256 -11.22 -10.34 -8.43
N ILE A 257 -12.12 -11.34 -8.42
CA ILE A 257 -13.49 -11.21 -7.91
C ILE A 257 -13.47 -10.87 -6.42
N ALA A 258 -12.67 -11.58 -5.62
CA ALA A 258 -12.54 -11.30 -4.19
C ALA A 258 -11.99 -9.87 -3.96
N GLY A 259 -10.94 -9.49 -4.70
CA GLY A 259 -10.37 -8.15 -4.69
C GLY A 259 -11.36 -7.06 -5.12
N PHE A 260 -12.21 -7.33 -6.11
CA PHE A 260 -13.25 -6.39 -6.53
C PHE A 260 -14.34 -6.23 -5.49
N GLY A 261 -14.78 -7.33 -4.85
CA GLY A 261 -15.76 -7.33 -3.78
C GLY A 261 -15.32 -6.48 -2.59
N THR A 262 -14.05 -6.58 -2.17
CA THR A 262 -13.51 -5.71 -1.11
C THR A 262 -13.53 -4.23 -1.52
N GLY A 263 -13.27 -3.90 -2.79
CA GLY A 263 -13.33 -2.52 -3.31
C GLY A 263 -14.74 -1.93 -3.26
N LEU A 264 -15.75 -2.71 -3.67
CA LEU A 264 -17.17 -2.30 -3.56
C LEU A 264 -17.58 -2.11 -2.10
N TYR A 265 -17.17 -3.01 -1.21
CA TYR A 265 -17.44 -2.90 0.21
C TYR A 265 -16.81 -1.64 0.80
N ILE A 266 -15.53 -1.36 0.49
CA ILE A 266 -14.83 -0.16 0.97
C ILE A 266 -15.61 1.09 0.57
N GLY A 267 -15.99 1.20 -0.70
CA GLY A 267 -16.75 2.33 -1.19
C GLY A 267 -18.09 2.50 -0.47
N ASN A 268 -18.89 1.44 -0.38
CA ASN A 268 -20.24 1.55 0.17
C ASN A 268 -20.28 1.76 1.68
N HIS A 269 -19.37 1.10 2.41
CA HIS A 269 -19.34 1.09 3.88
C HIS A 269 -18.60 2.31 4.44
N TYR A 270 -17.41 2.63 3.92
CA TYR A 270 -16.60 3.76 4.42
C TYR A 270 -16.82 5.07 3.64
N LYS A 271 -17.67 5.08 2.60
CA LYS A 271 -17.94 6.24 1.72
C LYS A 271 -16.70 6.82 1.03
N ILE A 272 -15.64 6.02 0.91
CA ILE A 272 -14.40 6.39 0.21
C ILE A 272 -14.57 6.02 -1.27
N HIS A 273 -14.76 7.02 -2.12
CA HIS A 273 -15.00 6.81 -3.54
C HIS A 273 -13.96 7.53 -4.41
N ASN A 274 -13.45 6.83 -5.42
CA ASN A 274 -12.79 7.45 -6.56
C ASN A 274 -13.51 7.02 -7.83
N ALA A 275 -14.16 7.97 -8.51
CA ALA A 275 -15.01 7.68 -9.66
C ALA A 275 -14.23 6.98 -10.79
N SER A 276 -13.05 7.49 -11.14
CA SER A 276 -12.24 6.94 -12.24
C SER A 276 -11.81 5.50 -11.98
N HIS A 277 -11.23 5.21 -10.80
CA HIS A 277 -10.77 3.87 -10.43
C HIS A 277 -11.92 2.88 -10.30
N ARG A 278 -13.07 3.33 -9.77
CA ARG A 278 -14.26 2.49 -9.64
C ARG A 278 -14.85 2.16 -11.01
N CYS A 279 -15.04 3.16 -11.87
CA CYS A 279 -15.62 2.96 -13.21
C CYS A 279 -14.74 2.01 -14.03
N VAL A 280 -13.43 2.22 -14.07
CA VAL A 280 -12.51 1.34 -14.79
C VAL A 280 -12.46 -0.05 -14.16
N GLY A 281 -12.46 -0.16 -12.83
CA GLY A 281 -12.57 -1.45 -12.13
C GLY A 281 -13.82 -2.25 -12.52
N ILE A 282 -14.97 -1.60 -12.63
CA ILE A 282 -16.22 -2.22 -13.10
C ILE A 282 -16.08 -2.64 -14.58
N THR A 283 -15.52 -1.78 -15.44
CA THR A 283 -15.28 -2.11 -16.85
C THR A 283 -14.38 -3.33 -17.00
N ILE A 284 -13.27 -3.41 -16.26
CA ILE A 284 -12.37 -4.57 -16.25
C ILE A 284 -13.14 -5.84 -15.87
N MET A 285 -13.97 -5.78 -14.83
CA MET A 285 -14.78 -6.92 -14.39
C MET A 285 -15.74 -7.38 -15.50
N CYS A 286 -16.46 -6.46 -16.14
CA CYS A 286 -17.34 -6.79 -17.26
C CYS A 286 -16.59 -7.43 -18.43
N LEU A 287 -15.46 -6.87 -18.84
CA LEU A 287 -14.65 -7.42 -19.93
C LEU A 287 -14.08 -8.81 -19.59
N ALA A 288 -13.68 -9.03 -18.34
CA ALA A 288 -13.20 -10.33 -17.87
C ALA A 288 -14.31 -11.39 -17.85
N PHE A 289 -15.52 -11.04 -17.42
CA PHE A 289 -16.68 -11.93 -17.52
C PHE A 289 -16.99 -12.27 -18.99
N ILE A 290 -16.97 -11.27 -19.89
CA ILE A 290 -17.12 -11.49 -21.32
C ILE A 290 -16.06 -12.46 -21.84
N GLN A 291 -14.80 -12.33 -21.42
CA GLN A 291 -13.73 -13.25 -21.81
C GLN A 291 -13.96 -14.69 -21.34
N VAL A 292 -14.44 -14.88 -20.11
CA VAL A 292 -14.73 -16.20 -19.56
C VAL A 292 -15.92 -16.83 -20.30
N CYS A 293 -17.01 -16.08 -20.51
CA CYS A 293 -18.18 -16.53 -21.26
C CYS A 293 -17.82 -16.87 -22.71
N ASP A 294 -17.06 -16.01 -23.38
CA ASP A 294 -16.62 -16.23 -24.76
C ASP A 294 -15.75 -17.49 -24.87
N ALA A 295 -14.82 -17.69 -23.94
CA ALA A 295 -13.94 -18.85 -23.92
C ALA A 295 -14.63 -20.18 -23.57
N THR A 296 -15.73 -20.14 -22.81
CA THR A 296 -16.41 -21.36 -22.32
C THR A 296 -17.68 -21.70 -23.11
N CYS A 297 -18.47 -20.70 -23.51
CA CYS A 297 -19.78 -20.90 -24.14
C CYS A 297 -19.76 -20.65 -25.66
N LEU A 298 -18.95 -19.71 -26.13
CA LEU A 298 -19.01 -19.22 -27.52
C LEU A 298 -17.80 -19.65 -28.37
N ARG A 299 -16.88 -20.43 -27.80
CA ARG A 299 -15.66 -20.87 -28.47
C ARG A 299 -15.98 -21.75 -29.69
N ALA A 300 -15.84 -21.17 -30.88
CA ALA A 300 -16.03 -21.88 -32.14
C ALA A 300 -15.04 -23.06 -32.30
N LYS A 301 -15.51 -24.13 -32.96
CA LYS A 301 -14.71 -25.32 -33.33
C LYS A 301 -13.54 -24.94 -34.24
N LYS A 302 -12.47 -25.74 -34.22
CA LYS A 302 -11.21 -25.39 -34.91
C LYS A 302 -11.36 -25.19 -36.42
N ASP A 303 -12.26 -25.94 -37.04
CA ASP A 303 -12.45 -25.96 -38.50
C ASP A 303 -13.57 -25.02 -38.98
N ASP A 304 -14.13 -24.22 -38.06
CA ASP A 304 -15.21 -23.28 -38.34
C ASP A 304 -14.65 -21.92 -38.79
N LYS A 305 -15.25 -21.28 -39.80
CA LYS A 305 -14.92 -19.91 -40.22
C LYS A 305 -15.07 -18.89 -39.08
N TYR A 306 -16.00 -19.12 -38.15
CA TYR A 306 -16.19 -18.27 -36.98
C TYR A 306 -15.03 -18.34 -35.98
N ARG A 307 -14.14 -19.34 -36.10
CA ARG A 307 -12.92 -19.46 -35.28
C ARG A 307 -12.01 -18.25 -35.41
N ILE A 308 -11.91 -17.69 -36.61
CA ILE A 308 -11.08 -16.51 -36.88
C ILE A 308 -11.66 -15.30 -36.14
N ILE A 309 -12.96 -15.04 -36.30
CA ILE A 309 -13.65 -13.92 -35.64
C ILE A 309 -13.54 -14.05 -34.12
N TRP A 310 -13.77 -15.24 -33.58
CA TRP A 310 -13.61 -15.54 -32.16
C TRP A 310 -12.18 -15.23 -31.67
N ASN A 311 -11.15 -15.64 -32.42
CA ASN A 311 -9.76 -15.34 -32.02
C ASN A 311 -9.50 -13.82 -31.99
N ILE A 312 -9.96 -13.06 -32.99
CA ILE A 312 -9.79 -11.60 -33.05
C ILE A 312 -10.45 -10.95 -31.83
N PHE A 313 -11.71 -11.30 -31.59
CA PHE A 313 -12.46 -10.77 -30.46
C PHE A 313 -11.78 -11.11 -29.12
N HIS A 314 -11.43 -12.38 -28.91
CA HIS A 314 -10.75 -12.87 -27.71
C HIS A 314 -9.42 -12.13 -27.46
N TYR A 315 -8.63 -11.86 -28.51
CA TYR A 315 -7.38 -11.12 -28.38
C TYR A 315 -7.63 -9.64 -28.05
N MET A 316 -8.50 -8.97 -28.78
CA MET A 316 -8.78 -7.54 -28.57
C MET A 316 -9.31 -7.27 -27.15
N VAL A 317 -10.30 -8.05 -26.70
CA VAL A 317 -10.87 -7.89 -25.36
C VAL A 317 -9.84 -8.26 -24.29
N GLY A 318 -9.05 -9.32 -24.50
CA GLY A 318 -7.99 -9.73 -23.58
C GLY A 318 -6.93 -8.65 -23.35
N TYR A 319 -6.36 -8.10 -24.44
CA TYR A 319 -5.33 -7.06 -24.34
C TYR A 319 -5.87 -5.75 -23.77
N ALA A 320 -7.09 -5.34 -24.16
CA ALA A 320 -7.73 -4.16 -23.58
C ALA A 320 -7.93 -4.32 -22.05
N THR A 321 -8.35 -5.51 -21.61
CA THR A 321 -8.53 -5.81 -20.17
C THR A 321 -7.21 -5.69 -19.40
N ILE A 322 -6.10 -6.19 -19.96
CA ILE A 322 -4.77 -6.09 -19.34
C ILE A 322 -4.29 -4.65 -19.24
N ALA A 323 -4.42 -3.87 -20.33
CA ALA A 323 -4.00 -2.47 -20.33
C ALA A 323 -4.76 -1.64 -19.30
N LEU A 324 -6.10 -1.80 -19.26
CA LEU A 324 -6.94 -1.15 -18.25
C LEU A 324 -6.57 -1.61 -16.84
N SER A 325 -6.27 -2.89 -16.64
CA SER A 325 -5.86 -3.44 -15.35
C SER A 325 -4.58 -2.81 -14.82
N MET A 326 -3.53 -2.72 -15.64
CA MET A 326 -2.26 -2.09 -15.25
C MET A 326 -2.48 -0.62 -14.85
N TRP A 327 -3.22 0.13 -15.66
CA TRP A 327 -3.55 1.52 -15.36
C TRP A 327 -4.34 1.65 -14.06
N ASN A 328 -5.33 0.78 -13.84
CA ASN A 328 -6.19 0.83 -12.67
C ASN A 328 -5.44 0.46 -11.37
N VAL A 329 -4.48 -0.46 -11.43
CA VAL A 329 -3.59 -0.78 -10.31
C VAL A 329 -2.70 0.40 -9.96
N LEU A 330 -2.06 1.05 -10.94
CA LEU A 330 -1.27 2.27 -10.71
C LEU A 330 -2.12 3.39 -10.11
N LYS A 331 -3.33 3.60 -10.64
CA LYS A 331 -4.28 4.57 -10.09
C LYS A 331 -4.67 4.24 -8.64
N GLY A 332 -4.81 2.95 -8.32
CA GLY A 332 -5.06 2.46 -6.97
C GLY A 332 -3.95 2.87 -6.00
N PHE A 333 -2.68 2.71 -6.39
CA PHE A 333 -1.53 3.15 -5.60
C PHE A 333 -1.53 4.66 -5.37
N ASP A 334 -1.87 5.46 -6.39
CA ASP A 334 -1.99 6.92 -6.25
C ASP A 334 -3.10 7.33 -5.27
N ILE A 335 -4.24 6.64 -5.29
CA ILE A 335 -5.37 6.94 -4.40
C ILE A 335 -5.04 6.66 -2.93
N VAL A 336 -4.25 5.61 -2.68
CA VAL A 336 -3.89 5.24 -1.31
C VAL A 336 -2.64 5.94 -0.79
N ASP A 337 -2.07 6.85 -1.59
CA ASP A 337 -0.75 7.45 -1.35
C ASP A 337 0.25 6.39 -0.90
N ALA A 338 0.25 5.25 -1.62
CA ALA A 338 1.10 4.13 -1.27
C ALA A 338 2.54 4.60 -1.28
N HIS A 339 3.28 4.30 -0.20
CA HIS A 339 4.69 4.63 -0.08
C HIS A 339 5.40 4.37 -1.40
N ASN A 340 6.27 5.30 -1.84
CA ASN A 340 6.98 5.22 -3.12
C ASN A 340 7.53 3.81 -3.40
N PHE A 341 7.95 3.10 -2.35
CA PHE A 341 8.33 1.69 -2.42
C PHE A 341 7.31 0.78 -3.14
N TRP A 342 6.05 0.68 -2.70
CA TRP A 342 5.08 -0.29 -3.25
C TRP A 342 4.76 0.00 -4.73
N LYS A 343 4.54 1.28 -5.05
CA LYS A 343 4.32 1.72 -6.43
C LYS A 343 5.55 1.44 -7.29
N ASN A 344 6.75 1.77 -6.80
CA ASN A 344 8.01 1.52 -7.53
C ASN A 344 8.28 0.02 -7.69
N SER A 345 7.96 -0.81 -6.69
CA SER A 345 8.06 -2.27 -6.78
C SER A 345 7.15 -2.80 -7.88
N TYR A 346 5.89 -2.35 -7.94
CA TYR A 346 4.97 -2.76 -9.00
C TYR A 346 5.44 -2.31 -10.39
N VAL A 347 5.89 -1.05 -10.53
CA VAL A 347 6.48 -0.54 -11.78
C VAL A 347 7.69 -1.36 -12.21
N SER A 348 8.57 -1.71 -11.26
CA SER A 348 9.72 -2.60 -11.51
C SER A 348 9.30 -3.99 -12.00
N ILE A 349 8.23 -4.56 -11.42
CA ILE A 349 7.65 -5.83 -11.88
C ILE A 349 7.13 -5.71 -13.32
N ILE A 350 6.39 -4.64 -13.66
CA ILE A 350 5.92 -4.41 -15.03
C ILE A 350 7.10 -4.33 -16.00
N ILE A 351 8.12 -3.52 -15.69
CA ILE A 351 9.31 -3.37 -16.52
C ILE A 351 9.99 -4.73 -16.73
N SER A 352 10.11 -5.52 -15.66
CA SER A 352 10.68 -6.87 -15.73
C SER A 352 9.85 -7.80 -16.64
N LEU A 353 8.52 -7.79 -16.53
CA LEU A 353 7.65 -8.56 -17.42
C LEU A 353 7.77 -8.12 -18.89
N ILE A 354 7.88 -6.82 -19.16
CA ILE A 354 8.11 -6.27 -20.50
C ILE A 354 9.47 -6.72 -21.05
N MET A 355 10.52 -6.69 -20.23
CA MET A 355 11.83 -7.20 -20.65
C MET A 355 11.79 -8.69 -20.98
N ILE A 356 11.10 -9.50 -20.16
CA ILE A 356 10.90 -10.92 -20.44
C ILE A 356 10.10 -11.11 -21.74
N LEU A 357 9.05 -10.33 -21.97
CA LEU A 357 8.27 -10.33 -23.22
C LEU A 357 9.19 -10.10 -24.43
N VAL A 358 10.03 -9.07 -24.40
CA VAL A 358 10.96 -8.75 -25.50
C VAL A 358 11.94 -9.89 -25.74
N ILE A 359 12.52 -10.46 -24.67
CA ILE A 359 13.44 -11.59 -24.78
C ILE A 359 12.74 -12.81 -25.40
N LEU A 360 11.55 -13.15 -24.93
CA LEU A 360 10.77 -14.27 -25.46
C LEU A 360 10.36 -14.06 -26.92
N GLU A 361 10.04 -12.82 -27.32
CA GLU A 361 9.76 -12.47 -28.71
C GLU A 361 10.98 -12.70 -29.61
N VAL A 362 12.16 -12.27 -29.19
CA VAL A 362 13.42 -12.51 -29.92
C VAL A 362 13.71 -14.01 -30.03
N ILE A 363 13.58 -14.76 -28.93
CA ILE A 363 13.83 -16.21 -28.92
C ILE A 363 12.87 -16.94 -29.87
N THR A 364 11.58 -16.61 -29.81
CA THR A 364 10.58 -17.27 -30.66
C THR A 364 10.75 -16.90 -32.13
N TRP A 365 11.12 -15.66 -32.44
CA TRP A 365 11.46 -15.26 -33.81
C TRP A 365 12.68 -16.01 -34.36
N ILE A 366 13.77 -16.13 -33.57
CA ILE A 366 14.95 -16.92 -33.95
C ILE A 366 14.56 -18.39 -34.18
N TRP A 367 13.74 -18.95 -33.30
CA TRP A 367 13.28 -20.33 -33.40
C TRP A 367 12.48 -20.58 -34.69
N GLU A 368 11.53 -19.70 -35.03
CA GLU A 368 10.75 -19.79 -36.26
C GLU A 368 11.63 -19.66 -37.51
N CYS A 369 12.58 -18.74 -37.53
CA CYS A 369 13.54 -18.58 -38.61
C CYS A 369 14.38 -19.84 -38.81
N ASN A 370 14.88 -20.43 -37.71
CA ASN A 370 15.66 -21.67 -37.75
C ASN A 370 14.82 -22.86 -38.24
N LYS A 371 13.56 -22.97 -37.81
CA LYS A 371 12.62 -24.01 -38.26
C LYS A 371 12.34 -23.89 -39.77
N LYS A 372 12.07 -22.67 -40.26
CA LYS A 372 11.90 -22.39 -41.70
C LYS A 372 13.16 -22.79 -42.49
N ARG A 373 14.35 -22.50 -41.96
CA ARG A 373 15.63 -22.89 -42.58
C ARG A 373 15.80 -24.41 -42.63
N LEU A 374 15.53 -25.12 -41.54
CA LEU A 374 15.65 -26.58 -41.47
C LEU A 374 14.68 -27.29 -42.43
N ASN A 375 13.43 -26.83 -42.52
CA ASN A 375 12.44 -27.38 -43.46
C ASN A 375 12.84 -27.16 -44.93
N LYS A 376 13.48 -26.04 -45.23
CA LYS A 376 14.02 -25.75 -46.57
C LYS A 376 15.18 -26.68 -46.93
N VAL A 377 16.05 -27.02 -45.97
CA VAL A 377 17.20 -27.91 -46.15
C VAL A 377 16.78 -29.38 -46.26
N SER A 378 15.77 -29.82 -45.50
CA SER A 378 15.31 -31.21 -45.49
C SER A 378 14.38 -31.58 -46.66
N GLY A 379 14.12 -30.67 -47.60
CA GLY A 379 13.23 -30.91 -48.75
C GLY A 379 11.77 -31.18 -48.37
N THR A 380 11.41 -31.05 -47.09
CA THR A 380 10.03 -31.24 -46.61
C THR A 380 9.25 -29.94 -46.76
N SER A 381 8.93 -29.59 -48.01
CA SER A 381 7.87 -28.61 -48.27
C SER A 381 6.53 -29.24 -47.92
N SER A 382 6.17 -29.28 -46.63
CA SER A 382 4.80 -29.63 -46.28
C SER A 382 3.90 -28.50 -46.80
N LEU A 383 3.15 -28.79 -47.86
CA LEU A 383 1.92 -28.08 -48.21
C LEU A 383 1.00 -28.14 -46.99
N ARG A 384 1.09 -27.13 -46.12
CA ARG A 384 0.10 -26.92 -45.07
C ARG A 384 -0.73 -25.72 -45.46
N SER A 385 -2.03 -25.99 -45.54
CA SER A 385 -3.16 -25.14 -45.92
C SER A 385 -3.00 -23.66 -45.63
N THR A 386 -3.62 -22.87 -46.49
CA THR A 386 -3.96 -21.42 -46.48
C THR A 386 -4.60 -20.86 -45.18
N THR A 387 -4.12 -21.23 -44.00
CA THR A 387 -4.49 -20.63 -42.70
C THR A 387 -3.38 -19.74 -42.13
N GLY A 388 -2.24 -19.60 -42.82
CA GLY A 388 -1.08 -18.83 -42.36
C GLY A 388 -1.19 -17.30 -42.44
N ILE A 389 -2.23 -16.74 -43.08
CA ILE A 389 -2.40 -15.29 -43.20
C ILE A 389 -2.86 -14.68 -41.85
N GLY A 390 -3.51 -15.46 -40.97
CA GLY A 390 -3.92 -14.98 -39.65
C GLY A 390 -2.80 -14.83 -38.63
N HIS A 391 -1.63 -15.41 -38.87
CA HIS A 391 -0.51 -15.38 -37.91
C HIS A 391 0.36 -14.12 -38.03
N MET A 392 0.21 -13.36 -39.13
CA MET A 392 1.03 -12.17 -39.41
C MET A 392 0.28 -10.85 -39.11
N ILE A 393 -1.03 -10.90 -38.84
CA ILE A 393 -1.87 -9.70 -38.63
C ILE A 393 -1.97 -9.29 -37.15
N PHE A 394 -1.62 -10.17 -36.21
CA PHE A 394 -1.74 -9.90 -34.76
C PHE A 394 -0.39 -9.82 -34.04
N THR A 395 0.63 -9.32 -34.73
CA THR A 395 1.94 -8.97 -34.15
C THR A 395 2.01 -7.47 -33.85
N ILE A 396 1.00 -6.95 -33.14
CA ILE A 396 1.06 -5.69 -32.38
C ILE A 396 0.39 -5.95 -31.04
#